data_AF-A0A7X4FQX3-F1
#
_entry.id   AF-A0A7X4FQX3-F1
#
_cell.length_a   1.000
_cell.length_b   1.000
_cell.length_c   1.000
_cell.angle_alpha   90.00
_cell.angle_beta   90.00
_cell.angle_gamma   90.00
#
_symmetry.space_group_name_H-M   'P 1'
#
loop_
_entity.id
_entity.type
_entity.pdbx_description
1 polymer ?
#
loop_
_entity_poly.entity_id
_entity_poly.type
_entity_poly.pdbx_seq_one_letter_code
_entity_poly.pdbx_strand_id
1 'polypeptide(L)' 'MPTRRKFATQVDSALLDELRTLARTEGRQIQALGDEAIAALIEQRRQGRARPHVMAAYQRSHARFAALYEKLAK' A
#
# COMPACT_ATOMS: atom_id res chain seq x y z
N MET A 1 -8.43 -3.71 -16.58
CA MET A 1 -7.75 -2.71 -15.72
C MET A 1 -8.81 -2.11 -14.79
N PRO A 2 -8.64 -2.14 -13.46
CA PRO A 2 -9.61 -1.53 -12.55
C PRO A 2 -9.71 -0.02 -12.82
N THR A 3 -10.94 0.49 -12.82
CA THR A 3 -11.23 1.92 -13.04
C THR A 3 -10.86 2.74 -11.80
N ARG A 4 -9.91 3.66 -11.97
CA ARG A 4 -9.52 4.61 -10.91
C ARG A 4 -10.51 5.77 -10.84
N ARG A 5 -10.89 6.15 -9.61
CA ARG A 5 -11.77 7.29 -9.33
C ARG A 5 -10.99 8.34 -8.54
N LYS A 6 -11.23 9.63 -8.82
CA LYS A 6 -10.61 10.71 -8.05
C LYS A 6 -11.09 10.63 -6.60
N PHE A 7 -10.15 10.62 -5.67
CA PHE A 7 -10.40 10.68 -4.24
C PHE A 7 -9.81 11.98 -3.72
N ALA A 8 -10.68 12.98 -3.47
CA ALA A 8 -10.27 14.30 -3.01
C ALA A 8 -10.66 14.45 -1.54
N THR A 9 -9.69 14.35 -0.64
CA THR A 9 -9.83 14.60 0.80
C THR A 9 -8.59 15.32 1.31
N GLN A 10 -8.68 15.93 2.50
CA GLN A 10 -7.56 16.60 3.13
C GLN A 10 -6.75 15.60 3.97
N VAL A 11 -5.44 15.82 4.03
CA VAL A 11 -4.49 15.07 4.86
C VAL A 11 -3.57 16.07 5.55
N ASP A 12 -3.04 15.71 6.72
CA ASP A 12 -2.03 16.49 7.41
C ASP A 12 -0.80 16.72 6.50
N SER A 13 -0.24 17.93 6.55
CA SER A 13 0.86 18.33 5.67
C SER A 13 2.15 17.57 5.95
N ALA A 14 2.48 17.34 7.23
CA ALA A 14 3.70 16.61 7.60
C ALA A 14 3.59 15.14 7.13
N LEU A 15 2.43 14.53 7.34
CA LEU A 15 2.16 13.17 6.87
C LEU A 15 2.26 13.04 5.34
N LEU A 16 1.78 14.04 4.59
CA LEU A 16 1.88 14.06 3.14
C LEU A 16 3.35 14.16 2.68
N ASP A 17 4.17 14.95 3.36
CA ASP A 17 5.58 15.12 3.02
C ASP A 17 6.42 13.89 3.36
N GLU A 18 6.11 13.20 4.47
CA GLU A 18 6.68 11.89 4.79
C GLU A 18 6.33 10.86 3.71
N LEU A 19 5.04 10.77 3.32
CA LEU A 19 4.59 9.86 2.27
C LEU A 19 5.25 10.14 0.91
N ARG A 20 5.47 11.42 0.57
CA ARG A 20 6.21 11.84 -0.62
C ARG A 20 7.66 11.42 -0.57
N THR A 21 8.30 11.57 0.58
CA THR A 21 9.69 11.17 0.80
C THR A 21 9.83 9.66 0.65
N LEU A 22 8.94 8.89 1.26
CA LEU A 22 8.88 7.44 1.14
C LEU A 22 8.72 6.99 -0.32
N ALA A 23 7.78 7.61 -1.04
CA ALA A 23 7.56 7.35 -2.47
C ALA A 23 8.84 7.57 -3.30
N ARG A 24 9.58 8.66 -3.03
CA ARG A 24 10.85 8.96 -3.73
C ARG A 24 11.93 7.94 -3.40
N THR A 25 12.09 7.60 -2.12
CA THR A 25 13.08 6.63 -1.66
C THR A 25 12.83 5.23 -2.23
N GLU A 26 11.56 4.83 -2.35
CA GLU A 26 11.18 3.54 -2.92
C GLU A 26 11.08 3.54 -4.46
N GLY A 27 11.22 4.70 -5.11
CA GLY A 27 11.02 4.83 -6.57
C GLY A 27 9.58 4.55 -7.03
N ARG A 28 8.59 4.72 -6.13
CA ARG A 28 7.19 4.38 -6.37
C ARG A 28 6.33 5.63 -6.54
N GLN A 29 5.20 5.47 -7.22
CA GLN A 29 4.20 6.55 -7.31
C GLN A 29 3.51 6.73 -5.96
N ILE A 30 3.33 7.98 -5.52
CA ILE A 30 2.60 8.30 -4.28
C ILE A 30 1.18 7.70 -4.25
N GLN A 31 0.54 7.60 -5.41
CA GLN A 31 -0.76 6.96 -5.55
C GLN A 31 -0.73 5.48 -5.17
N ALA A 32 0.35 4.75 -5.52
CA ALA A 32 0.46 3.34 -5.17
C ALA A 32 0.58 3.13 -3.66
N LEU A 33 1.32 3.99 -2.97
CA LEU A 33 1.42 3.97 -1.50
C LEU A 33 0.10 4.37 -0.84
N GLY A 34 -0.61 5.36 -1.39
CA GLY A 34 -1.93 5.74 -0.92
C GLY A 34 -2.96 4.62 -1.06
N ASP A 35 -3.00 3.97 -2.22
CA ASP A 35 -3.87 2.81 -2.47
C ASP A 35 -3.54 1.65 -1.51
N GLU A 36 -2.25 1.38 -1.26
CA GLU A 36 -1.77 0.36 -0.32
C GLU A 36 -2.20 0.67 1.12
N ALA A 37 -1.97 1.89 1.60
CA ALA A 37 -2.35 2.31 2.95
C ALA A 37 -3.86 2.23 3.19
N ILE A 38 -4.67 2.67 2.20
CA ILE A 38 -6.13 2.59 2.27
C ILE A 38 -6.58 1.11 2.29
N ALA A 39 -6.00 0.27 1.44
CA ALA A 39 -6.29 -1.16 1.41
C ALA A 39 -5.91 -1.84 2.74
N ALA A 40 -4.75 -1.53 3.29
CA ALA A 40 -4.28 -2.05 4.58
C ALA A 40 -5.20 -1.63 5.73
N LEU A 41 -5.66 -0.37 5.76
CA LEU A 41 -6.62 0.09 6.76
C LEU A 41 -7.96 -0.65 6.64
N ILE A 42 -8.49 -0.78 5.42
CA ILE A 42 -9.74 -1.53 5.18
C ILE A 42 -9.56 -2.99 5.60
N GLU A 43 -8.44 -3.60 5.26
CA GLU A 43 -8.16 -4.99 5.61
C GLU A 43 -7.99 -5.15 7.12
N GLN A 44 -7.27 -4.27 7.82
CA GLN A 44 -7.18 -4.26 9.27
C GLN A 44 -8.58 -4.16 9.92
N ARG A 45 -9.46 -3.31 9.39
CA ARG A 45 -10.82 -3.13 9.89
C ARG A 45 -11.73 -4.33 9.58
N ARG A 46 -11.50 -5.03 8.45
CA ARG A 46 -12.16 -6.29 8.10
C ARG A 46 -11.66 -7.46 8.94
N GLN A 47 -10.35 -7.52 9.19
CA GLN A 47 -9.65 -8.57 9.92
C GLN A 47 -9.72 -8.45 11.43
N GLY A 48 -10.05 -7.26 11.96
CA GLY A 48 -10.61 -7.13 13.31
C GLY A 48 -11.84 -8.03 13.55
N ARG A 49 -12.38 -8.65 12.48
CA ARG A 49 -13.39 -9.71 12.50
C ARG A 49 -12.92 -11.10 11.98
N ALA A 50 -11.74 -11.31 11.40
CA ALA A 50 -11.35 -12.62 10.83
C ALA A 50 -9.83 -12.97 10.75
N ARG A 51 -9.47 -13.92 11.62
CA ARG A 51 -8.43 -14.98 11.72
C ARG A 51 -7.00 -14.88 11.08
N PRO A 52 -5.93 -15.12 11.89
CA PRO A 52 -4.49 -14.94 11.57
C PRO A 52 -3.90 -15.58 10.30
N HIS A 53 -4.52 -16.64 9.76
CA HIS A 53 -3.91 -17.41 8.67
C HIS A 53 -3.85 -16.67 7.31
N VAL A 54 -4.73 -15.68 7.11
CA VAL A 54 -4.79 -14.87 5.87
C VAL A 54 -3.63 -13.87 5.80
N MET A 55 -3.29 -13.24 6.93
CA MET A 55 -2.13 -12.35 7.02
C MET A 55 -0.81 -13.07 6.75
N ALA A 56 -0.71 -14.33 7.19
CA ALA A 56 0.45 -15.16 6.87
C ALA A 56 0.55 -15.47 5.35
N ALA A 57 -0.57 -15.58 4.63
CA ALA A 57 -0.55 -15.77 3.18
C ALA A 57 -0.17 -14.49 2.42
N TYR A 58 -0.62 -13.32 2.90
CA TYR A 58 -0.25 -12.02 2.35
C TYR A 58 1.27 -11.75 2.49
N GLN A 59 1.82 -11.95 3.69
CA GLN A 59 3.28 -11.80 3.94
C GLN A 59 4.12 -12.79 3.13
N ARG A 60 3.67 -14.06 3.00
CA ARG A 60 4.35 -15.05 2.14
C ARG A 60 4.32 -14.68 0.66
N SER A 61 3.22 -14.10 0.17
CA SER A 61 3.13 -13.63 -1.21
C SER A 61 4.10 -12.46 -1.44
N HIS A 62 4.15 -11.51 -0.52
CA HIS A 62 5.03 -10.34 -0.64
C HIS A 62 6.51 -10.73 -0.62
N ALA A 63 6.91 -11.67 0.25
CA ALA A 63 8.27 -12.22 0.28
C ALA A 63 8.62 -12.99 -1.00
N ARG A 64 7.68 -13.76 -1.56
CA ARG A 64 7.89 -14.56 -2.79
C ARG A 64 8.06 -13.69 -4.04
N PHE A 65 7.40 -12.53 -4.10
CA PHE A 65 7.45 -11.64 -5.26
C PHE A 65 8.34 -10.41 -5.05
N ALA A 66 9.09 -10.33 -3.95
CA ALA A 66 9.99 -9.21 -3.64
C ALA A 66 10.91 -8.87 -4.82
N ALA A 67 11.56 -9.88 -5.42
CA ALA A 67 12.42 -9.71 -6.60
C ALA A 67 11.67 -9.29 -7.88
N LEU A 68 10.36 -9.56 -7.97
CA LEU A 68 9.53 -9.14 -9.10
C LEU A 68 9.05 -7.70 -8.91
N TYR A 69 8.70 -7.30 -7.69
CA TYR A 69 8.40 -5.92 -7.33
C TYR A 69 9.64 -5.01 -7.49
N GLU A 70 10.82 -5.51 -7.14
CA GLU A 70 12.09 -4.81 -7.33
C GLU A 70 12.43 -4.58 -8.81
N LYS A 71 12.08 -5.53 -9.70
CA LYS A 71 12.25 -5.38 -11.16
C LYS A 71 11.21 -4.49 -11.83
N LEU A 72 10.03 -4.33 -11.24
CA LEU A 72 8.97 -3.43 -11.72
C LEU A 72 9.11 -2.00 -11.17
N ALA A 73 10.02 -1.78 -10.22
CA ALA A 73 10.39 -0.48 -9.68
C ALA A 73 11.58 0.16 -10.44
N LYS A 74 12.08 -0.49 -11.50
CA LYS A 74 13.02 0.04 -12.49
C LYS A 74 12.30 0.32 -13.80
#